data_AF-X1KKJ4-F1
#
_entry.id   AF-X1KKJ4-F1
#
_cell.length_a   1.000
_cell.length_b   1.000
_cell.length_c   1.000
_cell.angle_alpha   90.00
_cell.angle_beta   90.00
_cell.angle_gamma   90.00
#
_symmetry.space_group_name_H-M   'P 1'
#
loop_
_entity.id
_entity.type
_entity.pdbx_description
1 polymer ?
#
loop_
_entity_poly.entity_id
_entity_poly.type
_entity_poly.pdbx_seq_one_letter_code
_entity_poly.pdbx_strand_id
1 'polypeptide(L)'
;TPFAKDLENAFQLVEKVKLADELTDEICPKCGKPMAIKMGRFGKFLACSGYPECKSTKPYQIKIGVNCPQCGSELIERMSKKK
;
A
#
# COMPACT_ATOMS: atom_id res chain seq x y z
N THR A 1 -0.95 39.25 -8.80
CA THR A 1 -1.03 38.64 -10.15
C THR A 1 -1.88 37.39 -10.07
N PRO A 2 -2.54 36.96 -11.16
CA PRO A 2 -3.30 35.71 -11.17
C PRO A 2 -2.51 34.52 -10.60
N PHE A 3 -1.22 34.44 -10.95
CA PHE A 3 -0.26 33.44 -10.45
C PHE A 3 -0.12 33.37 -8.92
N ALA A 4 -0.25 34.49 -8.20
CA ALA A 4 -0.14 34.50 -6.74
C ALA A 4 -1.32 33.76 -6.07
N LYS A 5 -2.52 33.89 -6.63
CA LYS A 5 -3.71 33.19 -6.13
C LYS A 5 -3.61 31.69 -6.40
N ASP A 6 -3.06 31.31 -7.55
CA ASP A 6 -2.85 29.92 -7.91
C ASP A 6 -1.83 29.24 -6.98
N LEU A 7 -0.77 29.97 -6.60
CA LEU A 7 0.21 29.49 -5.62
C LEU A 7 -0.42 29.24 -4.24
N GLU A 8 -1.20 30.19 -3.73
CA GLU A 8 -1.90 30.05 -2.43
C GLU A 8 -2.87 28.86 -2.44
N ASN A 9 -3.63 28.69 -3.52
CA ASN A 9 -4.53 27.55 -3.69
C ASN A 9 -3.77 26.22 -3.74
N ALA A 10 -2.62 26.17 -4.44
CA ALA A 10 -1.80 24.97 -4.51
C ALA A 10 -1.28 24.57 -3.13
N PHE A 11 -0.81 25.53 -2.30
CA PHE A 11 -0.36 25.22 -0.94
C PHE A 11 -1.47 24.63 -0.07
N GLN A 12 -2.68 25.20 -0.11
CA GLN A 12 -3.82 24.69 0.68
C GLN A 12 -4.32 23.32 0.22
N LEU A 13 -4.27 23.03 -1.08
CA LEU A 13 -4.71 21.74 -1.63
C LEU A 13 -3.74 20.61 -1.23
N VAL A 14 -2.43 20.88 -1.21
CA VAL A 14 -1.41 19.88 -0.84
C VAL A 14 -1.56 19.42 0.62
N GLU A 15 -1.86 20.32 1.55
CA GLU A 15 -2.05 19.96 2.97
C GLU A 15 -3.25 19.04 3.20
N LYS A 16 -4.31 19.19 2.40
CA LYS A 16 -5.55 18.42 2.53
C LYS A 16 -5.41 16.99 2.03
N VAL A 17 -4.42 16.70 1.18
CA VAL A 17 -4.17 15.35 0.63
C VAL A 17 -3.09 14.64 1.44
N LYS A 18 -3.30 14.48 2.75
CA LYS A 18 -2.55 13.49 3.53
C LYS A 18 -3.31 12.17 3.43
N LEU A 19 -3.03 11.43 2.36
CA LEU A 19 -3.55 10.07 2.20
C LEU A 19 -2.96 9.23 3.34
N ALA A 20 -3.76 8.93 4.35
CA ALA A 20 -3.32 8.17 5.50
C ALA A 20 -2.96 6.75 5.04
N ASP A 21 -1.68 6.39 5.13
CA ASP A 21 -1.25 5.01 4.98
C ASP A 21 -1.91 4.20 6.11
N GLU A 22 -2.80 3.27 5.76
CA GLU A 22 -3.47 2.40 6.73
C GLU A 22 -2.42 1.52 7.42
N LEU A 23 -2.18 1.79 8.71
CA LEU A 23 -1.34 0.95 9.56
C LEU A 23 -2.09 -0.34 9.87
N THR A 24 -1.39 -1.47 9.74
CA THR A 24 -1.94 -2.79 10.04
C THR A 24 -1.37 -3.35 11.33
N ASP A 25 -2.11 -4.27 11.95
CA ASP A 25 -1.68 -4.99 13.14
C ASP A 25 -0.60 -6.04 12.87
N GLU A 26 -0.17 -6.21 11.61
CA GLU A 26 0.90 -7.12 11.25
C GLU A 26 2.26 -6.58 11.73
N ILE A 27 2.90 -7.34 12.61
CA ILE A 27 4.25 -7.05 13.08
C ILE A 27 5.27 -7.58 12.07
N CYS A 28 6.25 -6.76 11.72
CA CYS A 28 7.34 -7.20 10.86
C CYS A 28 8.30 -8.11 11.64
N PRO A 29 8.63 -9.31 11.13
CA PRO A 29 9.48 -10.29 11.84
C PRO A 29 10.95 -9.84 12.00
N LYS A 30 11.38 -8.79 11.28
CA LYS A 30 12.75 -8.28 11.34
C LYS A 30 12.92 -7.09 12.29
N CYS A 31 11.95 -6.18 12.30
CA CYS A 31 12.02 -4.91 13.02
C CYS A 31 11.15 -4.89 14.29
N GLY A 32 10.16 -5.80 14.42
CA GLY A 32 9.16 -5.76 15.49
C GLY A 32 8.19 -4.56 15.40
N LYS A 33 8.36 -3.68 14.41
CA LYS A 33 7.50 -2.52 14.14
C LYS A 33 6.29 -2.94 13.30
N PRO A 34 5.15 -2.22 13.41
CA PRO A 34 3.95 -2.51 12.62
C PRO A 34 4.20 -2.29 11.12
N MET A 35 3.49 -3.04 10.28
CA MET A 35 3.52 -2.88 8.84
C MET A 35 2.40 -1.92 8.40
N ALA A 36 2.65 -1.17 7.33
CA ALA A 36 1.69 -0.25 6.71
C ALA A 36 1.30 -0.77 5.32
N ILE A 37 0.03 -0.63 4.94
CA ILE A 37 -0.43 -0.93 3.58
C ILE A 37 -0.06 0.25 2.68
N LYS A 38 0.76 -0.02 1.66
CA LYS A 38 1.10 0.95 0.62
C LYS A 38 0.64 0.44 -0.74
N MET A 39 0.37 1.35 -1.66
CA MET A 39 -0.02 1.01 -3.03
C MET A 39 1.18 1.14 -3.96
N GLY A 40 1.54 0.04 -4.63
CA GLY A 40 2.61 -0.03 -5.61
C GLY A 40 2.12 -0.42 -6.99
N ARG A 41 3.06 -0.60 -7.94
CA ARG A 41 2.75 -1.00 -9.33
C ARG A 41 1.93 -2.28 -9.44
N PHE A 42 2.12 -3.22 -8.51
CA PHE A 42 1.48 -4.53 -8.51
C PHE A 42 0.34 -4.64 -7.50
N GLY A 43 -0.19 -3.51 -7.02
CA GLY A 43 -1.29 -3.45 -6.07
C GLY A 43 -0.86 -3.06 -4.67
N LYS A 44 -1.73 -3.32 -3.70
CA LYS A 44 -1.46 -3.09 -2.27
C LYS A 44 -0.35 -4.04 -1.81
N PHE A 45 0.53 -3.57 -0.93
CA PHE A 45 1.57 -4.38 -0.28
C PHE A 45 1.83 -3.87 1.13
N LEU A 46 2.31 -4.75 2.00
CA LEU A 46 2.67 -4.40 3.37
C LEU A 46 4.16 -4.00 3.42
N ALA A 47 4.46 -2.85 4.00
CA ALA A 47 5.83 -2.36 4.21
C ALA A 47 6.11 -2.14 5.72
N CYS A 48 7.30 -2.49 6.24
CA CYS A 48 7.65 -2.12 7.63
C CYS A 48 7.60 -0.59 7.76
N SER A 49 6.92 -0.09 8.79
CA SER A 49 6.87 1.35 9.13
C SER A 49 8.25 1.94 9.45
N GLY A 50 9.21 1.10 9.84
CA GLY A 50 10.59 1.46 10.09
C GLY A 50 11.47 1.65 8.85
N TYR A 51 10.92 1.91 7.67
CA TYR A 51 11.71 2.33 6.51
C TYR A 51 12.33 3.71 6.79
N PRO A 52 13.64 3.96 6.55
CA PRO A 52 14.59 3.23 5.71
C PRO A 52 15.40 2.12 6.39
N GLU A 53 15.33 1.98 7.72
CA GLU A 53 16.12 1.02 8.50
C GLU A 53 15.73 -0.43 8.19
N CYS A 54 14.43 -0.69 7.97
CA CYS A 54 13.92 -2.01 7.60
C CYS A 54 13.20 -1.98 6.25
N LYS A 55 13.82 -2.58 5.23
CA LYS A 55 13.28 -2.69 3.87
C LYS A 55 12.39 -3.93 3.66
N SER A 56 11.87 -4.51 4.74
CA SER A 56 11.02 -5.69 4.64
C SER A 56 9.66 -5.32 4.05
N THR A 57 9.29 -6.01 2.97
CA THR A 57 7.96 -5.92 2.36
C THR A 57 7.34 -7.31 2.31
N LYS A 58 6.01 -7.37 2.42
CA LYS A 58 5.23 -8.59 2.19
C LYS A 58 4.16 -8.31 1.15
N PRO A 59 3.86 -9.28 0.26
CA PRO A 59 2.74 -9.14 -0.67
C PRO A 59 1.42 -9.15 0.11
N TYR A 60 0.52 -8.22 -0.20
CA TYR A 60 -0.85 -8.26 0.29
C TYR A 60 -1.66 -9.13 -0.66
N GLN A 61 -2.02 -10.34 -0.22
CA GLN A 61 -2.80 -11.27 -1.05
C GLN A 61 -4.29 -10.92 -0.93
N ILE A 62 -4.86 -10.36 -2.00
CA ILE A 62 -6.31 -10.17 -2.10
C ILE A 62 -6.93 -11.55 -2.37
N LYS A 63 -7.51 -12.13 -1.33
CA LYS A 63 -8.23 -13.41 -1.42
C LYS A 63 -9.62 -13.13 -2.00
N ILE A 64 -9.96 -13.83 -3.08
CA ILE A 64 -11.26 -13.66 -3.78
C ILE A 64 -12.39 -14.40 -3.03
N GLY A 65 -12.06 -15.17 -1.99
CA GLY A 65 -13.02 -15.91 -1.18
C GLY A 65 -13.59 -17.16 -1.88
N VAL A 66 -13.03 -17.54 -3.03
CA VAL A 66 -13.42 -18.74 -3.78
C VAL A 66 -12.29 -19.76 -3.70
N ASN A 67 -12.65 -20.98 -3.30
CA ASN A 67 -11.73 -22.11 -3.25
C ASN A 67 -11.67 -22.79 -4.60
N CYS A 68 -10.48 -23.27 -4.98
CA CYS A 68 -10.31 -24.01 -6.22
C CYS A 68 -11.04 -25.37 -6.15
N PRO A 69 -11.93 -25.71 -7.10
CA PRO A 69 -12.68 -26.96 -7.08
C PRO A 69 -11.83 -28.22 -7.35
N GLN A 70 -10.58 -28.08 -7.81
CA GLN A 70 -9.67 -29.21 -8.06
C GLN A 70 -8.70 -29.50 -6.90
N CYS A 71 -8.33 -28.49 -6.11
CA CYS A 71 -7.28 -28.62 -5.10
C CYS A 71 -7.59 -27.96 -3.75
N GLY A 72 -8.75 -27.30 -3.61
CA GLY A 72 -9.20 -26.69 -2.36
C GLY A 72 -8.43 -25.43 -1.92
N SER A 73 -7.34 -25.06 -2.61
CA SER A 73 -6.57 -23.86 -2.28
C SER A 73 -7.32 -22.58 -2.64
N GLU A 74 -7.15 -21.53 -1.83
CA GLU A 74 -7.75 -20.21 -2.04
C GLU A 74 -7.18 -19.54 -3.31
N LEU A 75 -8.06 -18.98 -4.13
CA LEU A 75 -7.66 -18.22 -5.31
C LEU A 75 -7.26 -16.78 -4.93
N ILE A 76 -6.13 -16.35 -5.50
CA ILE A 76 -5.54 -15.02 -5.28
C ILE A 76 -5.54 -14.26 -6.61
N GLU A 77 -5.87 -12.98 -6.58
CA GLU A 77 -5.75 -12.12 -7.75
C GLU A 77 -4.29 -11.86 -8.11
N ARG A 78 -3.90 -12.17 -9.35
CA ARG A 78 -2.57 -11.84 -9.89
C ARG A 78 -2.67 -10.69 -10.89
N MET A 79 -1.84 -9.66 -10.71
CA MET A 79 -1.68 -8.61 -11.72
C MET A 79 -0.37 -8.82 -12.49
N SER A 80 -0.48 -9.13 -13.79
CA SER A 80 0.66 -9.24 -14.71
C SER A 80 0.94 -7.92 -15.42
N LYS A 81 2.17 -7.73 -15.92
CA LYS A 81 2.45 -6.63 -16.86
C LYS A 81 1.62 -6.87 -18.12
N LYS A 82 0.73 -5.93 -18.49
CA LYS A 82 0.18 -5.88 -19.84
C LYS A 82 1.35 -5.76 -20.83
N LYS A 83 1.38 -6.65 -21.83
CA LYS A 83 2.37 -6.63 -22.92
C LYS A 83 1.96 -5.63 -23.98
#